data_AF-A0A199VI20-F1
#
_entry.id   AF-A0A199VI20-F1
#
_cell.length_a   1.000
_cell.length_b   1.000
_cell.length_c   1.000
_cell.angle_alpha   90.00
_cell.angle_beta   90.00
_cell.angle_gamma   90.00
#
_symmetry.space_group_name_H-M   'P 1'
#
loop_
_entity.id
_entity.type
_entity.pdbx_description
1 polymer ?
#
loop_
_entity_poly.entity_id
_entity_poly.type
_entity_poly.pdbx_seq_one_letter_code
_entity_poly.pdbx_strand_id
1 'polypeptide(L)'
;MPNSELYTTARLSPLSLTYYGLCMMNGSYTVSLHFAETVFTDDNTFSSLGTRLFNVFIQGKMVLEDFNIEKEARGPGKPVIKTFTAFVKDHTLAIHLYWAGKGTTGIPNRGIYGPLFIGVTVEEAIERANCSRYGLAAGIVTKDLNTA
;
A
#
# COMPACT_ATOMS: atom_id res chain seq x y z
N MET A 1 3.02 -6.85 -19.88
CA MET A 1 3.92 -6.98 -18.71
C MET A 1 3.58 -5.85 -17.77
N PRO A 2 3.27 -6.10 -16.48
CA PRO A 2 3.06 -5.01 -15.53
C PRO A 2 4.35 -4.20 -15.42
N ASN A 3 4.22 -2.89 -15.33
CA ASN A 3 5.30 -1.92 -15.47
C ASN A 3 6.37 -2.11 -14.36
N SER A 4 7.50 -2.74 -14.70
CA SER A 4 8.59 -3.13 -13.78
C SER A 4 9.12 -1.97 -12.93
N GLU A 5 9.12 -0.76 -13.49
CA GLU A 5 9.63 0.45 -12.83
C GLU A 5 8.88 0.80 -11.54
N LEU A 6 7.58 0.46 -11.43
CA LEU A 6 6.79 0.77 -10.24
C LEU A 6 7.27 0.00 -9.00
N TYR A 7 7.89 -1.17 -9.18
CA TYR A 7 8.31 -2.05 -8.09
C TYR A 7 9.77 -1.83 -7.66
N THR A 8 10.41 -0.74 -8.09
CA THR A 8 11.82 -0.45 -7.79
C THR A 8 12.04 0.31 -6.48
N THR A 9 11.07 1.10 -6.03
CA THR A 9 11.21 1.95 -4.84
C THR A 9 10.10 1.65 -3.84
N ALA A 10 10.45 1.01 -2.73
CA ALA A 10 9.53 0.75 -1.63
C ALA A 10 9.83 1.68 -0.45
N ARG A 11 8.77 2.17 0.19
CA ARG A 11 8.85 2.97 1.43
C ARG A 11 8.71 2.03 2.62
N LEU A 12 9.57 2.23 3.61
CA LEU A 12 9.65 1.39 4.80
C LEU A 12 9.77 2.24 6.06
N SER A 13 9.08 1.82 7.12
CA SER A 13 9.20 2.39 8.46
C SER A 13 9.20 1.25 9.49
N PRO A 14 9.96 1.34 10.59
CA PRO A 14 9.96 0.30 11.63
C PRO A 14 8.58 0.10 12.28
N LEU A 15 7.80 1.17 12.45
CA LEU A 15 6.56 1.14 13.23
C LEU A 15 5.31 1.36 12.38
N SER A 16 5.26 2.47 11.64
CA SER A 16 4.08 2.83 10.86
C SER A 16 4.37 3.76 9.69
N LEU A 17 3.48 3.70 8.70
CA LEU A 17 3.39 4.62 7.58
C LEU A 17 1.95 5.06 7.40
N THR A 18 1.73 6.36 7.24
CA THR A 18 0.39 6.91 6.96
C THR A 18 0.43 7.72 5.68
N TYR A 19 -0.55 7.47 4.81
CA TYR A 19 -0.77 8.18 3.57
C TYR A 19 -2.09 8.90 3.61
N TYR A 20 -2.08 10.14 3.14
CA TYR A 20 -3.26 10.98 3.03
C TYR A 20 -3.48 11.38 1.58
N GLY A 21 -4.67 11.05 1.05
CA GLY A 21 -5.22 11.71 -0.12
C GLY A 21 -6.01 12.93 0.35
N LEU A 22 -5.58 14.13 -0.02
CA LEU A 22 -6.22 15.39 0.38
C LEU A 22 -7.06 15.95 -0.77
N CYS A 23 -7.97 16.87 -0.46
CA CYS A 23 -8.82 17.57 -1.43
C CYS A 23 -9.67 16.62 -2.31
N MET A 24 -10.01 15.44 -1.79
CA MET A 24 -10.83 14.47 -2.50
C MET A 24 -12.31 14.85 -2.44
N MET A 25 -13.13 14.43 -3.41
CA MET A 25 -14.57 14.61 -3.28
C MET A 25 -15.13 13.60 -2.28
N ASN A 26 -16.25 13.96 -1.64
CA ASN A 26 -16.94 12.99 -0.80
C ASN A 26 -17.63 11.95 -1.68
N GLY A 27 -17.43 10.68 -1.36
CA GLY A 27 -17.91 9.58 -2.19
C GLY A 27 -17.20 8.26 -1.94
N SER A 28 -17.60 7.25 -2.72
CA SER A 28 -16.98 5.94 -2.72
C SER A 28 -15.81 5.90 -3.70
N TYR A 29 -14.71 5.31 -3.27
CA TYR A 29 -13.48 5.16 -4.04
C TYR A 29 -13.02 3.72 -4.01
N THR A 30 -12.46 3.26 -5.12
CA THR A 30 -11.71 2.02 -5.23
C THR A 30 -10.24 2.32 -4.96
N VAL A 31 -9.72 1.79 -3.86
CA VAL A 31 -8.34 1.96 -3.41
C VAL A 31 -7.59 0.67 -3.65
N SER A 32 -6.61 0.72 -4.55
CA SER A 32 -5.71 -0.40 -4.86
C SER A 32 -4.34 -0.14 -4.25
N LEU A 33 -3.94 -0.98 -3.30
CA LEU A 33 -2.65 -0.93 -2.63
C LEU A 33 -1.68 -1.90 -3.29
N HIS A 34 -0.49 -1.42 -3.65
CA HIS A 34 0.56 -2.18 -4.30
C HIS A 34 1.67 -2.51 -3.30
N PHE A 35 2.01 -3.80 -3.25
CA PHE A 35 3.01 -4.38 -2.36
C PHE A 35 3.97 -5.28 -3.16
N ALA A 36 5.20 -5.40 -2.70
CA ALA A 36 6.09 -6.51 -3.03
C ALA A 36 7.13 -6.61 -1.92
N GLU A 37 7.43 -7.83 -1.47
CA GLU A 37 8.48 -8.04 -0.47
C GLU A 37 9.84 -8.03 -1.16
N THR A 38 10.58 -6.95 -1.01
CA THR A 38 11.90 -6.76 -1.65
C THR A 38 13.07 -6.89 -0.69
N VAL A 39 12.80 -7.03 0.61
CA VAL A 39 13.83 -7.06 1.66
C VAL A 39 14.09 -8.49 2.12
N PHE A 40 13.02 -9.23 2.43
CA PHE A 40 13.11 -10.64 2.78
C PHE A 40 13.10 -11.47 1.50
N THR A 41 14.18 -12.21 1.27
CA THR A 41 14.42 -13.01 0.05
C THR A 41 14.19 -14.49 0.32
N ASP A 42 14.14 -15.33 -0.70
CA ASP A 42 14.00 -16.79 -0.56
C ASP A 42 15.29 -17.48 -1.05
N ASP A 43 16.43 -16.89 -0.69
CA ASP A 43 17.75 -17.39 -1.00
C ASP A 43 18.43 -17.98 0.25
N ASN A 44 19.61 -18.56 0.08
CA ASN A 44 20.36 -19.14 1.21
C ASN A 44 21.07 -18.08 2.08
N THR A 45 20.54 -16.84 2.15
CA THR A 45 21.10 -15.76 2.96
C THR A 45 20.37 -15.59 4.28
N PHE A 46 20.93 -14.80 5.19
CA PHE A 46 20.29 -14.50 6.48
C PHE A 46 18.91 -13.83 6.34
N SER A 47 18.68 -13.11 5.23
CA SER A 47 17.43 -12.42 4.95
C SER A 47 16.24 -13.36 4.75
N SER A 48 16.46 -14.62 4.34
CA SER A 48 15.35 -15.57 4.10
C SER A 48 14.72 -16.15 5.35
N LEU A 49 15.35 -15.94 6.50
CA LEU A 49 14.77 -16.27 7.80
C LEU A 49 13.80 -15.20 8.30
N GLY A 50 13.70 -14.08 7.58
CA GLY A 50 12.87 -12.95 7.94
C GLY A 50 11.39 -13.19 7.63
N THR A 51 10.51 -12.53 8.38
CA THR A 51 9.08 -12.55 8.09
C THR A 51 8.48 -11.20 8.43
N ARG A 52 7.85 -10.57 7.43
CA ARG A 52 7.14 -9.29 7.58
C ARG A 52 5.65 -9.52 7.81
N LEU A 53 5.13 -8.88 8.85
CA LEU A 53 3.72 -8.90 9.21
C LEU A 53 3.31 -7.49 9.64
N PHE A 54 2.26 -6.94 9.04
CA PHE A 54 1.71 -5.64 9.44
C PHE A 54 0.22 -5.55 9.17
N ASN A 55 -0.45 -4.64 9.86
CA ASN A 55 -1.86 -4.35 9.67
C ASN A 55 -2.03 -3.19 8.69
N VAL A 56 -3.11 -3.20 7.93
CA VAL A 56 -3.49 -2.12 7.03
C VAL A 56 -4.88 -1.62 7.41
N PHE A 57 -4.99 -0.31 7.55
CA PHE A 57 -6.20 0.41 7.85
C PHE A 57 -6.51 1.39 6.73
N ILE A 58 -7.78 1.48 6.36
CA ILE A 58 -8.29 2.50 5.44
C ILE A 58 -9.46 3.20 6.13
N GLN A 59 -9.41 4.54 6.19
CA GLN A 59 -10.39 5.36 6.91
C GLN A 59 -10.62 4.88 8.36
N GLY A 60 -9.54 4.48 9.04
CA GLY A 60 -9.57 3.98 10.41
C GLY A 60 -10.09 2.55 10.59
N LYS A 61 -10.59 1.90 9.53
CA LYS A 61 -11.03 0.49 9.57
C LYS A 61 -9.89 -0.43 9.16
N MET A 62 -9.63 -1.48 9.97
CA MET A 62 -8.68 -2.52 9.59
C MET A 62 -9.23 -3.32 8.40
N VAL A 63 -8.46 -3.38 7.32
CA VAL A 63 -8.79 -4.09 6.08
C VAL A 63 -7.89 -5.30 5.85
N LEU A 64 -6.68 -5.29 6.42
CA LEU A 64 -5.79 -6.44 6.46
C LEU A 64 -5.19 -6.55 7.86
N GLU A 65 -5.25 -7.75 8.44
CA GLU A 65 -4.62 -8.10 9.70
C GLU A 65 -3.45 -9.06 9.44
N ASP A 66 -2.34 -8.86 10.15
CA ASP A 66 -1.14 -9.71 10.08
C ASP A 66 -0.72 -10.01 8.63
N PHE A 67 -0.76 -8.98 7.78
CA PHE A 67 -0.56 -9.15 6.35
C PHE A 67 0.90 -9.52 6.05
N ASN A 68 1.07 -10.68 5.43
CA ASN A 68 2.34 -11.19 4.94
C ASN A 68 2.34 -11.12 3.40
N ILE A 69 3.14 -10.22 2.85
CA ILE A 69 3.25 -9.99 1.40
C ILE A 69 3.81 -11.24 0.71
N GLU A 70 4.89 -11.82 1.24
CA GLU A 70 5.57 -12.99 0.66
C GLU A 70 4.63 -14.19 0.56
N LYS A 71 3.86 -14.45 1.61
CA LYS A 71 2.87 -15.54 1.65
C LYS A 71 1.76 -15.32 0.62
N GLU A 72 1.25 -14.09 0.52
CA GLU A 72 0.21 -13.74 -0.46
C GLU A 72 0.74 -13.85 -1.90
N ALA A 73 1.98 -13.44 -2.13
CA ALA A 73 2.64 -13.46 -3.44
C ALA A 73 3.16 -14.85 -3.85
N ARG A 74 3.17 -15.82 -2.92
CA ARG A 74 3.81 -17.14 -3.06
C ARG A 74 5.31 -17.00 -3.37
N GLY A 75 5.99 -16.21 -2.56
CA GLY A 75 7.42 -15.95 -2.61
C GLY A 75 7.77 -14.45 -2.74
N PRO A 76 9.01 -14.06 -2.42
CA PRO A 76 9.42 -12.67 -2.40
C PRO A 76 9.68 -12.10 -3.80
N GLY A 77 9.82 -10.77 -3.88
CA GLY A 77 10.06 -10.01 -5.11
C GLY A 77 8.87 -9.95 -6.07
N LYS A 78 7.74 -10.56 -5.71
CA LYS A 78 6.55 -10.65 -6.55
C LYS A 78 5.53 -9.56 -6.18
N PRO A 79 4.91 -8.93 -7.19
CA PRO A 79 3.91 -7.90 -6.96
C PRO A 79 2.60 -8.48 -6.41
N VAL A 80 2.01 -7.79 -5.44
CA VAL A 80 0.69 -8.08 -4.86
C VAL A 80 -0.13 -6.81 -4.86
N ILE A 81 -1.36 -6.91 -5.38
CA ILE A 81 -2.31 -5.81 -5.40
C ILE A 81 -3.52 -6.20 -4.55
N LYS A 82 -3.88 -5.36 -3.57
CA LYS A 82 -5.09 -5.54 -2.75
C LYS A 82 -6.01 -4.35 -2.97
N THR A 83 -7.22 -4.64 -3.42
CA THR A 83 -8.22 -3.63 -3.77
C THR A 83 -9.33 -3.60 -2.72
N PHE A 84 -9.68 -2.40 -2.28
CA PHE A 84 -10.70 -2.14 -1.27
C PHE A 84 -11.60 -1.00 -1.71
N THR A 85 -12.84 -1.00 -1.24
CA THR A 85 -13.73 0.15 -1.38
C THR A 85 -13.69 0.98 -0.10
N ALA A 86 -13.49 2.29 -0.24
CA ALA A 86 -13.40 3.24 0.87
C ALA A 86 -14.32 4.44 0.61
N PHE A 87 -14.97 4.93 1.67
CA PHE A 87 -15.82 6.11 1.59
C PHE A 87 -15.13 7.32 2.20
N VAL A 88 -15.02 8.40 1.43
CA VAL A 88 -14.41 9.67 1.83
C VAL A 88 -15.51 10.63 2.29
N LYS A 89 -15.37 11.18 3.50
CA LYS A 89 -16.35 12.09 4.15
C LYS A 89 -15.83 13.51 4.39
N ASP A 90 -14.54 13.66 4.64
CA ASP A 90 -13.93 14.93 5.06
C ASP A 90 -12.87 15.38 4.06
N HIS A 91 -13.13 15.16 2.76
CA HIS A 91 -12.19 15.42 1.66
C HIS A 91 -10.81 14.75 1.80
N THR A 92 -10.71 13.79 2.72
CA THR A 92 -9.47 13.14 3.13
C THR A 92 -9.64 11.63 3.12
N LEU A 93 -8.74 10.94 2.42
CA LEU A 93 -8.55 9.51 2.48
C LEU A 93 -7.30 9.22 3.32
N ALA A 94 -7.45 8.51 4.43
CA ALA A 94 -6.34 8.06 5.26
C ALA A 94 -6.10 6.56 5.07
N ILE A 95 -4.85 6.19 4.77
CA ILE A 95 -4.38 4.81 4.71
C ILE A 95 -3.24 4.69 5.72
N HIS A 96 -3.39 3.82 6.70
CA HIS A 96 -2.41 3.64 7.76
C HIS A 96 -1.93 2.19 7.77
N LEU A 97 -0.63 2.01 7.67
CA LEU A 97 0.03 0.72 7.79
C LEU A 97 0.78 0.71 9.12
N TYR A 98 0.60 -0.36 9.89
CA TYR A 98 1.09 -0.42 11.27
C TYR A 98 1.65 -1.80 11.60
N TRP A 99 2.85 -1.81 12.18
CA TRP A 99 3.47 -3.00 12.73
C TRP A 99 2.98 -3.25 14.16
N ALA A 100 2.23 -4.34 14.34
CA ALA A 100 1.62 -4.70 15.62
C ALA A 100 2.53 -5.54 16.53
N GLY A 101 3.86 -5.52 16.34
CA GLY A 101 4.80 -6.26 17.17
C GLY A 101 5.04 -7.72 16.77
N LYS A 102 4.60 -8.14 15.58
CA LYS A 102 4.72 -9.54 15.09
C LYS A 102 5.73 -9.66 13.95
N GLY A 103 6.30 -10.85 13.76
CA GLY A 103 7.31 -11.12 12.74
C GLY A 103 8.73 -10.88 13.25
N THR A 104 9.70 -10.74 12.35
CA THR A 104 11.12 -10.65 12.71
C THR A 104 11.56 -9.21 12.93
N THR A 105 12.27 -8.91 14.02
CA THR A 105 12.70 -7.55 14.37
C THR A 105 14.19 -7.25 14.16
N GLY A 106 15.00 -8.30 14.01
CA GLY A 106 16.46 -8.19 13.89
C GLY A 106 17.05 -8.79 12.62
N ILE A 107 16.21 -9.19 11.67
CA ILE A 107 16.63 -9.80 10.40
C ILE A 107 16.22 -8.87 9.24
N PRO A 108 17.06 -8.72 8.21
CA PRO A 108 18.51 -8.89 8.27
C PRO A 108 19.21 -7.85 9.18
N ASN A 109 18.56 -6.70 9.39
CA ASN A 109 19.01 -5.60 10.26
C ASN A 109 17.86 -5.19 11.19
N ARG A 110 18.18 -4.46 12.26
CA ARG A 110 17.12 -3.85 13.10
C ARG A 110 16.52 -2.64 12.39
N GLY A 111 15.20 -2.46 12.54
CA GLY A 111 14.46 -1.30 12.03
C GLY A 111 13.82 -1.48 10.65
N ILE A 112 14.05 -2.60 9.98
CA ILE A 112 13.52 -2.87 8.63
C ILE A 112 12.32 -3.82 8.61
N TYR A 113 11.65 -3.98 9.74
CA TYR A 113 10.62 -5.00 9.95
C TYR A 113 9.17 -4.51 9.87
N GLY A 114 8.95 -3.20 9.84
CA GLY A 114 7.59 -2.65 9.83
C GLY A 114 6.93 -2.70 8.45
N PRO A 115 5.98 -1.82 8.15
CA PRO A 115 5.28 -1.91 6.88
C PRO A 115 6.17 -1.62 5.66
N LEU A 116 5.93 -2.37 4.59
CA LEU A 116 6.56 -2.16 3.29
C LEU A 116 5.47 -1.84 2.27
N PHE A 117 5.62 -0.72 1.58
CA PHE A 117 4.59 -0.18 0.70
C PHE A 117 5.23 0.40 -0.57
N ILE A 118 4.66 0.05 -1.73
CA ILE A 118 5.17 0.52 -3.03
C ILE A 118 4.37 1.72 -3.50
N GLY A 119 3.05 1.60 -3.51
CA GLY A 119 2.20 2.66 -4.03
C GLY A 119 0.71 2.42 -3.82
N VAL A 120 -0.07 3.44 -4.13
CA VAL A 120 -1.54 3.40 -4.11
C VAL A 120 -2.07 3.96 -5.42
N THR A 121 -3.11 3.31 -5.93
CA THR A 121 -3.96 3.84 -7.01
C THR A 121 -5.34 4.05 -6.44
N VAL A 122 -5.93 5.21 -6.69
CA VAL A 122 -7.26 5.57 -6.22
C VAL A 122 -8.12 5.94 -7.42
N GLU A 123 -9.24 5.26 -7.58
CA GLU A 123 -10.20 5.50 -8.64
C GLU A 123 -11.55 5.84 -8.01
N GLU A 124 -12.26 6.82 -8.54
CA GLU A 124 -13.65 7.07 -8.13
C GLU A 124 -14.48 5.83 -8.47
N ALA A 125 -15.14 5.27 -7.46
CA ALA A 125 -16.11 4.22 -7.74
C ALA A 125 -17.26 4.89 -8.50
N ILE A 126 -17.38 4.57 -9.78
CA ILE A 126 -18.38 5.15 -10.68
C ILE A 126 -19.76 4.60 -10.29
N GLU A 127 -20.32 5.09 -9.19
CA GLU A 127 -21.76 5.02 -8.90
C GLU A 127 -22.50 6.19 -9.57
N ARG A 128 -21.77 7.25 -9.95
CA ARG A 128 -22.30 8.49 -10.55
C ARG A 128 -22.41 8.50 -12.08
N ALA A 129 -22.07 7.41 -12.80
CA ALA A 129 -22.26 7.40 -14.27
C ALA A 129 -23.74 7.40 -14.70
N ASN A 130 -24.68 7.05 -13.82
CA ASN A 130 -26.10 7.07 -14.17
C ASN A 130 -26.82 8.37 -13.77
N CYS A 131 -26.14 9.38 -13.20
CA CYS A 131 -26.84 10.63 -12.84
C CYS A 131 -25.99 11.91 -12.75
N SER A 132 -25.06 12.17 -13.67
CA SER A 132 -24.63 13.57 -13.88
C SER A 132 -24.11 13.87 -15.28
N ARG A 133 -24.52 15.03 -15.81
CA ARG A 133 -24.21 15.59 -17.13
C ARG A 133 -22.83 16.28 -17.21
N TYR A 134 -21.99 16.12 -16.19
CA TYR A 134 -20.67 16.76 -16.09
C TYR A 134 -19.60 15.66 -16.03
N GLY A 135 -18.67 15.71 -16.98
CA GLY A 135 -17.65 14.67 -17.20
C GLY A 135 -16.67 14.50 -16.05
N LEU A 136 -16.06 13.31 -16.00
CA LEU A 136 -14.99 12.91 -15.08
C LEU A 136 -13.76 13.82 -15.23
N ALA A 137 -13.37 14.49 -14.14
CA ALA A 137 -12.03 15.06 -14.01
C ALA A 137 -11.10 13.97 -13.46
N ALA A 138 -10.38 13.28 -14.34
CA ALA A 138 -9.27 12.42 -13.96
C ALA A 138 -8.04 13.29 -13.61
N GLY A 139 -7.47 13.13 -12.42
CA GLY A 139 -6.17 13.68 -12.03
C GLY A 139 -5.83 13.23 -10.60
N ILE A 140 -4.61 12.82 -10.24
CA ILE A 140 -3.28 13.09 -10.80
C ILE A 140 -2.44 11.80 -10.79
N VAL A 141 -1.72 11.52 -11.89
CA VAL A 141 -0.51 10.67 -11.86
C VAL A 141 0.66 11.61 -11.65
N THR A 142 1.25 11.63 -10.46
CA THR A 142 2.57 12.26 -10.29
C THR A 142 3.62 11.26 -10.75
N LYS A 143 4.20 11.48 -11.93
CA LYS A 143 5.58 11.04 -12.20
C LYS A 143 6.49 12.05 -11.50
N ASP A 144 7.49 11.53 -10.81
CA ASP A 144 8.58 12.24 -10.14
C ASP A 144 8.28 12.87 -8.76
N LEU A 145 8.96 12.31 -7.75
CA LEU A 145 9.17 12.87 -6.42
C LEU A 145 10.63 13.28 -6.20
N ASN A 146 11.42 13.41 -7.27
CA ASN A 146 12.85 13.76 -7.22
C ASN A 146 13.12 15.24 -7.51
N THR A 147 12.20 16.14 -7.15
CA THR A 147 12.50 17.57 -7.15
C THR A 147 12.08 18.17 -5.81
N ALA A 148 13.05 18.19 -4.89
CA ALA A 148 13.16 19.23 -3.87
C ALA A 148 14.12 20.31 -4.38
#